data_AF-A0A945L683-F1
#
_entry.id   AF-A0A945L683-F1
#
_cell.length_a   1.000
_cell.length_b   1.000
_cell.length_c   1.000
_cell.angle_alpha   90.00
_cell.angle_beta   90.00
_cell.angle_gamma   90.00
#
_symmetry.space_group_name_H-M   'P 1'
#
loop_
_entity.id
_entity.type
_entity.pdbx_description
1 polymer ?
#
loop_
_entity_poly.entity_id
_entity_poly.type
_entity_poly.pdbx_seq_one_letter_code
_entity_poly.pdbx_strand_id
1 'polypeptide(L)'
;MLHFSARAKQVAFSLLLILSIPTAVWSQSALSEAGVGDNSSFLFELEAYAKYGGDIDVIDGMTGKRYHRSNDVVKAINASFPKIMGGLHTMLLVLELKHMEVHMTKGIEHTKKLGDLADSFGIKRFMVEDDSWFLKERRILDRLRKEPFFQIKELVVWHRDELSSIGLRGNERAKNLRFNPEILDWERRVLTEWEVNIRTRKSFRRVNKWQGLNLDTNRGFHISDGLPTNISTSSFREVKVSYPIIVYSDRDEQEQIDHLQRLIVKNMSYLYDPFSWGAKRATRFRGRIAGELLKHMKDRSYRVTDREWFDPTICNFLNDVIALEIYGLKEIYDFYVVKRFDSNPNLMGEEMDPLNWNPGEERETFKKRTNPKVRLNFNNPTGARFAMLDAYLRYGDVFLDNLRLKLTSLETKEAGRGIIEESISEVSGVPAKTYIKAGLKAQADGIMRFHEQSSG
;
A
#
# COMPACT_ATOMS: atom_id res chain seq x y z
N MET A 1 30.81 39.96 23.56
CA MET A 1 31.99 39.29 22.96
C MET A 1 31.77 37.78 23.12
N LEU A 2 31.19 37.10 22.11
CA LEU A 2 31.88 36.32 21.05
C LEU A 2 32.65 35.13 21.68
N HIS A 3 32.38 33.84 21.41
CA HIS A 3 31.90 33.17 20.20
C HIS A 3 31.12 31.88 20.54
N PHE A 4 29.98 31.67 19.86
CA PHE A 4 29.34 30.37 19.66
C PHE A 4 29.93 29.72 18.40
N SER A 5 30.43 28.49 18.48
CA SER A 5 30.90 27.74 17.31
C SER A 5 29.73 27.02 16.63
N ALA A 6 29.43 27.45 15.42
CA ALA A 6 28.52 26.81 14.49
C ALA A 6 29.09 25.48 13.96
N ARG A 7 28.32 24.40 14.06
CA ARG A 7 28.33 23.30 13.10
C ARG A 7 26.88 23.00 12.73
N ALA A 8 26.39 23.76 11.76
CA ALA A 8 25.11 23.58 11.13
C ALA A 8 25.32 23.09 9.68
N LYS A 9 24.57 22.04 9.34
CA LYS A 9 23.89 21.84 8.06
C LYS A 9 24.74 21.88 6.78
N GLN A 10 25.11 20.70 6.29
CA GLN A 10 25.21 20.40 4.87
C GLN A 10 24.67 18.99 4.61
N VAL A 11 23.36 18.90 4.32
CA VAL A 11 22.80 17.82 3.50
C VAL A 11 22.18 18.55 2.32
N ALA A 12 22.77 18.34 1.14
CA ALA A 12 22.49 19.10 -0.06
C ALA A 12 21.03 18.91 -0.50
N PHE A 13 20.29 20.01 -0.43
CA PHE A 13 19.03 20.25 -1.10
C PHE A 13 19.36 20.66 -2.54
N SER A 14 18.98 19.85 -3.54
CA SER A 14 18.93 20.26 -4.95
C SER A 14 18.13 19.23 -5.75
N LEU A 15 16.81 19.41 -5.83
CA LEU A 15 16.05 19.55 -7.08
C LEU A 15 14.57 19.75 -6.75
N LEU A 16 14.06 20.92 -7.12
CA LEU A 16 12.70 21.41 -6.88
C LEU A 16 12.05 21.68 -8.24
N LEU A 17 10.71 21.55 -8.26
CA LEU A 17 9.73 21.79 -9.34
C LEU A 17 9.57 20.70 -10.40
N ILE A 18 8.40 20.03 -10.39
CA ILE A 18 7.36 20.15 -11.42
C ILE A 18 6.05 19.46 -10.96
N LEU A 19 4.97 20.25 -11.02
CA LEU A 19 3.53 19.96 -11.16
C LEU A 19 2.74 19.13 -10.13
N SER A 20 1.80 19.83 -9.51
CA SER A 20 0.51 19.35 -8.99
C SER A 20 -0.35 18.69 -10.10
N ILE A 21 -0.75 17.44 -9.90
CA ILE A 21 -1.79 16.75 -10.70
C ILE A 21 -2.82 16.15 -9.72
N PRO A 22 -4.13 16.28 -10.00
CA PRO A 22 -5.18 15.79 -9.11
C PRO A 22 -5.29 14.27 -9.14
N THR A 23 -5.82 13.72 -8.05
CA THR A 23 -6.17 12.31 -7.88
C THR A 23 -7.28 11.87 -8.83
N ALA A 24 -6.98 11.01 -9.82
CA ALA A 24 -7.80 9.90 -10.33
C ALA A 24 -7.19 9.37 -11.64
N VAL A 25 -7.53 8.12 -11.99
CA VAL A 25 -7.11 7.36 -13.18
C VAL A 25 -5.74 6.66 -13.05
N TRP A 26 -5.73 5.58 -12.28
CA TRP A 26 -4.83 4.47 -12.54
C TRP A 26 -5.20 3.85 -13.91
N SER A 27 -4.30 3.96 -14.89
CA SER A 27 -4.13 3.13 -16.10
C SER A 27 -3.90 3.86 -17.42
N GLN A 28 -3.90 5.20 -17.48
CA GLN A 28 -3.60 5.93 -18.72
C GLN A 28 -2.57 7.04 -18.47
N SER A 29 -1.30 6.75 -18.77
CA SER A 29 -0.21 7.71 -19.14
C SER A 29 1.20 7.32 -18.67
N ALA A 30 1.44 6.09 -18.20
CA ALA A 30 2.79 5.71 -17.72
C ALA A 30 3.87 5.51 -18.82
N LEU A 31 3.56 5.72 -20.11
CA LEU A 31 4.52 5.51 -21.20
C LEU A 31 4.68 6.69 -22.18
N SER A 32 3.90 7.78 -22.07
CA SER A 32 3.98 8.89 -23.04
C SER A 32 4.65 10.17 -22.54
N GLU A 33 5.08 10.24 -21.27
CA GLU A 33 5.70 11.46 -20.70
C GLU A 33 7.18 11.28 -20.30
N ALA A 34 7.88 10.26 -20.82
CA ALA A 34 9.34 10.18 -20.66
C ALA A 34 10.04 11.15 -21.63
N GLY A 35 9.84 12.45 -21.41
CA GLY A 35 10.53 13.52 -22.12
C GLY A 35 11.67 14.12 -21.29
N VAL A 36 12.87 14.05 -21.87
CA VAL A 36 14.06 14.93 -21.70
C VAL A 36 15.06 14.61 -20.56
N GLY A 37 16.14 13.92 -20.95
CA GLY A 37 17.50 14.48 -21.03
C GLY A 37 18.25 14.84 -19.74
N ASP A 38 18.95 13.86 -19.15
CA ASP A 38 20.26 14.06 -18.52
C ASP A 38 21.02 12.72 -18.44
N ASN A 39 22.35 12.74 -18.51
CA ASN A 39 23.19 11.52 -18.56
C ASN A 39 22.98 10.57 -17.35
N SER A 40 22.49 11.12 -16.23
CA SER A 40 22.16 10.39 -15.00
C SER A 40 20.87 9.55 -15.13
N SER A 41 19.85 10.04 -15.85
CA SER A 41 18.62 9.28 -16.12
C SER A 41 18.91 8.08 -17.01
N PHE A 42 19.74 8.29 -18.04
CA PHE A 42 20.18 7.21 -18.93
C PHE A 42 20.96 6.12 -18.17
N LEU A 43 21.87 6.51 -17.28
CA LEU A 43 22.62 5.55 -16.45
C LEU A 43 21.70 4.77 -15.50
N PHE A 44 20.69 5.42 -14.94
CA PHE A 44 19.70 4.77 -14.07
C PHE A 44 18.82 3.77 -14.85
N GLU A 45 18.37 4.14 -16.05
CA GLU A 45 17.61 3.25 -16.94
C GLU A 45 18.45 2.06 -17.38
N LEU A 46 19.73 2.28 -17.72
CA LEU A 46 20.64 1.22 -18.13
C LEU A 46 20.98 0.27 -16.97
N GLU A 47 21.14 0.78 -15.74
CA GLU A 47 21.34 -0.01 -14.53
C GLU A 47 20.07 -0.83 -14.18
N ALA A 48 18.88 -0.24 -14.31
CA ALA A 48 17.61 -0.93 -14.12
C ALA A 48 17.41 -2.03 -15.16
N TYR A 49 17.72 -1.75 -16.43
CA TYR A 49 17.72 -2.73 -17.51
C TYR A 49 18.66 -3.90 -17.19
N ALA A 50 19.92 -3.62 -16.83
CA ALA A 50 20.89 -4.66 -16.51
C ALA A 50 20.46 -5.57 -15.34
N LYS A 51 19.76 -5.01 -14.35
CA LYS A 51 19.32 -5.76 -13.15
C LYS A 51 18.04 -6.57 -13.35
N TYR A 52 17.05 -6.05 -14.09
CA TYR A 52 15.70 -6.63 -14.15
C TYR A 52 15.24 -7.01 -15.55
N GLY A 53 15.79 -6.33 -16.55
CA GLY A 53 15.48 -6.55 -17.95
C GLY A 53 16.51 -7.39 -18.70
N GLY A 54 17.57 -7.90 -18.07
CA GLY A 54 18.58 -8.71 -18.75
C GLY A 54 18.03 -9.95 -19.47
N ASP A 55 18.91 -10.76 -20.05
CA ASP A 55 18.53 -11.90 -20.88
C ASP A 55 17.49 -12.82 -20.23
N ILE A 56 16.42 -13.12 -20.98
CA ILE A 56 15.32 -14.00 -20.60
C ILE A 56 15.38 -15.24 -21.47
N ASP A 57 15.39 -16.42 -20.85
CA ASP A 57 15.34 -17.68 -21.58
C ASP A 57 13.94 -17.87 -22.20
N VAL A 58 13.87 -18.14 -23.49
CA VAL A 58 12.59 -18.48 -24.15
C VAL A 58 12.45 -19.99 -24.20
N ILE A 59 11.39 -20.51 -23.59
CA ILE A 59 11.15 -21.94 -23.39
C ILE A 59 9.86 -22.33 -24.11
N ASP A 60 9.89 -23.42 -24.87
CA ASP A 60 8.69 -24.04 -25.43
C ASP A 60 7.94 -24.76 -24.29
N GLY A 61 6.69 -24.36 -24.04
CA GLY A 61 5.90 -24.84 -22.91
C GLY A 61 5.54 -26.33 -22.99
N MET A 62 5.36 -26.87 -24.19
CA MET A 62 5.02 -28.28 -24.40
C MET A 62 6.21 -29.19 -24.12
N THR A 63 7.41 -28.78 -24.56
CA THR A 63 8.61 -29.61 -24.48
C THR A 63 9.53 -29.31 -23.29
N GLY A 64 9.40 -28.10 -22.71
CA GLY A 64 10.30 -27.59 -21.68
C GLY A 64 11.72 -27.27 -22.16
N LYS A 65 11.98 -27.34 -23.47
CA LYS A 65 13.29 -27.04 -24.09
C LYS A 65 13.33 -25.58 -24.55
N ARG A 66 14.53 -25.11 -24.93
CA ARG A 66 14.70 -23.78 -25.55
C ARG A 66 13.79 -23.68 -26.77
N TYR A 67 13.11 -22.55 -26.90
CA TYR A 67 12.21 -22.27 -28.02
C TYR A 67 13.03 -22.06 -29.30
N HIS A 68 12.67 -22.80 -30.35
CA HIS A 68 13.40 -22.80 -31.63
C HIS A 68 12.56 -22.42 -32.85
N ARG A 69 11.25 -22.23 -32.68
CA ARG A 69 10.38 -21.88 -33.82
C ARG A 69 10.59 -20.43 -34.21
N SER A 70 10.51 -20.14 -35.51
CA SER A 70 10.45 -18.76 -35.98
C SER A 70 9.03 -18.26 -35.85
N ASN A 71 8.74 -17.50 -34.79
CA ASN A 71 7.46 -16.85 -34.57
C ASN A 71 7.71 -15.38 -34.20
N ASP A 72 7.14 -14.46 -34.99
CA ASP A 72 7.48 -13.04 -34.89
C ASP A 72 6.85 -12.38 -33.66
N VAL A 73 5.68 -12.85 -33.21
CA VAL A 73 5.10 -12.46 -31.92
C VAL A 73 6.05 -12.81 -30.77
N VAL A 74 6.58 -14.04 -30.74
CA VAL A 74 7.52 -14.48 -29.69
C VAL A 74 8.80 -13.65 -29.71
N LYS A 75 9.37 -13.39 -30.90
CA LYS A 75 10.57 -12.55 -31.04
C LYS A 75 10.31 -11.12 -30.54
N ALA A 76 9.19 -10.52 -30.93
CA ALA A 76 8.82 -9.16 -30.53
C ALA A 76 8.60 -9.06 -29.01
N ILE A 77 7.89 -10.04 -28.41
CA ILE A 77 7.71 -10.09 -26.97
C ILE A 77 9.04 -10.31 -26.26
N ASN A 78 9.86 -11.27 -26.68
CA ASN A 78 11.18 -11.49 -26.09
C ASN A 78 12.08 -10.25 -26.16
N ALA A 79 12.03 -9.48 -27.25
CA ALA A 79 12.80 -8.25 -27.40
C ALA A 79 12.28 -7.07 -26.56
N SER A 80 10.97 -7.01 -26.29
CA SER A 80 10.34 -5.90 -25.56
C SER A 80 10.24 -6.15 -24.06
N PHE A 81 10.12 -7.40 -23.62
CA PHE A 81 9.93 -7.78 -22.22
C PHE A 81 11.05 -7.25 -21.29
N PRO A 82 12.35 -7.44 -21.61
CA PRO A 82 13.47 -6.72 -21.01
C PRO A 82 13.25 -5.24 -20.71
N LYS A 83 12.84 -4.49 -21.74
CA LYS A 83 12.67 -3.03 -21.68
C LYS A 83 11.48 -2.66 -20.79
N ILE A 84 10.38 -3.40 -20.91
CA ILE A 84 9.20 -3.24 -20.06
C ILE A 84 9.58 -3.43 -18.58
N MET A 85 10.34 -4.48 -18.25
CA MET A 85 10.77 -4.76 -16.87
C MET A 85 11.70 -3.67 -16.32
N GLY A 86 12.69 -3.25 -17.09
CA GLY A 86 13.61 -2.16 -16.68
C GLY A 86 12.87 -0.83 -16.45
N GLY A 87 11.95 -0.48 -17.35
CA GLY A 87 11.13 0.73 -17.23
C GLY A 87 10.19 0.70 -16.03
N LEU A 88 9.48 -0.41 -15.80
CA LEU A 88 8.60 -0.58 -14.64
C LEU A 88 9.34 -0.54 -13.31
N HIS A 89 10.52 -1.17 -13.23
CA HIS A 89 11.35 -1.11 -12.04
C HIS A 89 11.80 0.33 -11.74
N THR A 90 12.22 1.07 -12.76
CA THR A 90 12.60 2.48 -12.66
C THR A 90 11.45 3.33 -12.13
N MET A 91 10.26 3.19 -12.73
CA MET A 91 9.06 3.89 -12.29
C MET A 91 8.72 3.57 -10.83
N LEU A 92 8.77 2.29 -10.44
CA LEU A 92 8.50 1.86 -9.07
C LEU A 92 9.50 2.51 -8.08
N LEU A 93 10.79 2.49 -8.39
CA LEU A 93 11.82 3.12 -7.57
C LEU A 93 11.56 4.61 -7.36
N VAL A 94 11.24 5.33 -8.44
CA VAL A 94 10.95 6.77 -8.39
C VAL A 94 9.72 7.06 -7.54
N LEU A 95 8.62 6.32 -7.76
CA LEU A 95 7.39 6.48 -6.99
C LEU A 95 7.63 6.23 -5.49
N GLU A 96 8.42 5.22 -5.16
CA GLU A 96 8.70 4.85 -3.78
C GLU A 96 9.62 5.85 -3.09
N LEU A 97 10.65 6.35 -3.78
CA LEU A 97 11.50 7.45 -3.31
C LEU A 97 10.68 8.71 -3.00
N LYS A 98 9.84 9.15 -3.95
CA LYS A 98 8.95 10.31 -3.77
C LYS A 98 8.01 10.11 -2.59
N HIS A 99 7.44 8.92 -2.47
CA HIS A 99 6.52 8.61 -1.39
C HIS A 99 7.21 8.63 -0.02
N MET A 100 8.41 8.06 0.10
CA MET A 100 9.21 8.16 1.33
C MET A 100 9.61 9.60 1.65
N GLU A 101 10.00 10.41 0.66
CA GLU A 101 10.34 11.81 0.85
C GLU A 101 9.17 12.63 1.39
N VAL A 102 7.98 12.46 0.78
CA VAL A 102 6.75 13.12 1.24
C VAL A 102 6.43 12.73 2.68
N HIS A 103 6.51 11.44 3.02
CA HIS A 103 6.22 11.00 4.39
C HIS A 103 7.34 11.34 5.38
N MET A 104 8.60 11.41 4.97
CA MET A 104 9.68 11.91 5.82
C MET A 104 9.52 13.40 6.10
N THR A 105 9.00 14.18 5.15
CA THR A 105 8.78 15.61 5.35
C THR A 105 7.51 15.87 6.17
N LYS A 106 6.35 15.49 5.61
CA LYS A 106 5.04 15.71 6.25
C LYS A 106 4.84 14.88 7.50
N GLY A 107 5.49 13.72 7.62
CA GLY A 107 5.41 12.86 8.81
C GLY A 107 6.21 13.41 9.99
N ILE A 108 7.39 13.99 9.76
CA ILE A 108 8.13 14.71 10.81
C ILE A 108 7.33 15.93 11.27
N GLU A 109 6.79 16.70 10.33
CA GLU A 109 5.92 17.83 10.66
C GLU A 109 4.68 17.39 11.46
N HIS A 110 4.01 16.31 11.03
CA HIS A 110 2.86 15.74 11.76
C HIS A 110 3.26 15.36 13.17
N THR A 111 4.31 14.54 13.35
CA THR A 111 4.79 14.11 14.67
C THR A 111 5.05 15.30 15.59
N LYS A 112 5.72 16.34 15.07
CA LYS A 112 6.01 17.55 15.86
C LYS A 112 4.73 18.26 16.29
N LYS A 113 3.83 18.58 15.35
CA LYS A 113 2.56 19.29 15.67
C LYS A 113 1.67 18.47 16.60
N LEU A 114 1.64 17.14 16.41
CA LEU A 114 0.90 16.25 17.31
C LEU A 114 1.55 16.18 18.70
N GLY A 115 2.89 16.22 18.79
CA GLY A 115 3.63 16.39 20.05
C GLY A 115 3.20 17.64 20.80
N ASP A 116 3.25 18.79 20.12
CA ASP A 116 2.85 20.08 20.70
C ASP A 116 1.37 20.07 21.15
N LEU A 117 0.49 19.53 20.31
CA LEU A 117 -0.93 19.40 20.61
C LEU A 117 -1.17 18.45 21.79
N ALA A 118 -0.57 17.26 21.78
CA ALA A 118 -0.69 16.27 22.85
C ALA A 118 -0.17 16.82 24.19
N ASP A 119 0.96 17.55 24.16
CA ASP A 119 1.52 18.23 25.32
C ASP A 119 0.53 19.27 25.89
N SER A 120 -0.19 19.99 25.03
CA SER A 120 -1.22 20.95 25.46
C SER A 120 -2.42 20.27 26.15
N PHE A 121 -2.70 19.01 25.82
CA PHE A 121 -3.69 18.15 26.49
C PHE A 121 -3.13 17.42 27.71
N GLY A 122 -1.91 17.76 28.16
CA GLY A 122 -1.27 17.12 29.32
C GLY A 122 -0.62 15.76 29.03
N ILE A 123 -0.60 15.32 27.77
CA ILE A 123 0.06 14.08 27.32
C ILE A 123 1.55 14.38 27.07
N LYS A 124 2.28 14.65 28.16
CA LYS A 124 3.64 15.22 28.08
C LYS A 124 4.66 14.30 27.41
N ARG A 125 5.67 14.88 26.75
CA ARG A 125 6.87 14.18 26.24
C ARG A 125 6.54 13.13 25.18
N PHE A 126 5.44 13.28 24.45
CA PHE A 126 5.18 12.43 23.29
C PHE A 126 6.14 12.81 22.18
N MET A 127 6.92 11.84 21.71
CA MET A 127 7.73 11.97 20.51
C MET A 127 7.74 10.63 19.80
N VAL A 128 7.67 10.65 18.48
CA VAL A 128 7.95 9.47 17.65
C VAL A 128 9.40 9.57 17.20
N GLU A 129 10.19 8.53 17.39
CA GLU A 129 11.57 8.51 16.89
C GLU A 129 11.59 8.70 15.36
N ASP A 130 12.24 9.76 14.89
CA ASP A 130 12.12 10.29 13.51
C ASP A 130 12.50 9.28 12.41
N ASP A 131 13.40 8.33 12.69
CA ASP A 131 14.01 7.47 11.67
C ASP A 131 13.65 5.98 11.78
N SER A 132 13.19 5.51 12.94
CA SER A 132 12.97 4.06 13.14
C SER A 132 11.73 3.55 12.40
N TRP A 133 10.85 4.45 11.96
CA TRP A 133 9.59 4.09 11.32
C TRP A 133 9.66 3.72 9.84
N PHE A 134 10.68 4.17 9.13
CA PHE A 134 10.96 3.75 7.76
C PHE A 134 12.06 2.70 7.66
N LEU A 135 12.58 2.19 8.77
CA LEU A 135 13.78 1.34 8.71
C LEU A 135 13.55 0.13 7.79
N LYS A 136 12.37 -0.50 7.87
CA LYS A 136 12.00 -1.62 7.00
C LYS A 136 11.90 -1.19 5.53
N GLU A 137 11.21 -0.09 5.25
CA GLU A 137 10.96 0.40 3.90
C GLU A 137 12.24 0.94 3.24
N ARG A 138 13.11 1.61 4.00
CA ARG A 138 14.46 2.00 3.58
C ARG A 138 15.30 0.77 3.22
N ARG A 139 15.20 -0.32 4.00
CA ARG A 139 15.91 -1.58 3.69
C ARG A 139 15.34 -2.26 2.46
N ILE A 140 14.02 -2.24 2.27
CA ILE A 140 13.40 -2.75 1.05
C ILE A 140 13.88 -1.93 -0.15
N LEU A 141 13.88 -0.59 -0.05
CA LEU A 141 14.39 0.29 -1.10
C LEU A 141 15.88 0.09 -1.36
N ASP A 142 16.71 0.00 -0.32
CA ASP A 142 18.15 -0.24 -0.45
C ASP A 142 18.42 -1.55 -1.19
N ARG A 143 17.63 -2.59 -0.90
CA ARG A 143 17.69 -3.85 -1.62
C ARG A 143 17.27 -3.64 -3.07
N LEU A 144 16.13 -2.98 -3.31
CA LEU A 144 15.58 -2.68 -4.63
C LEU A 144 16.60 -1.97 -5.54
N ARG A 145 17.34 -1.03 -4.97
CA ARG A 145 18.41 -0.28 -5.65
C ARG A 145 19.63 -1.13 -5.98
N LYS A 146 19.93 -2.17 -5.20
CA LYS A 146 21.15 -2.97 -5.36
C LYS A 146 20.93 -4.18 -6.24
N GLU A 147 19.85 -4.92 -6.00
CA GLU A 147 19.61 -6.22 -6.60
C GLU A 147 18.11 -6.54 -6.71
N PRO A 148 17.72 -7.36 -7.70
CA PRO A 148 16.36 -7.83 -7.84
C PRO A 148 15.83 -8.59 -6.62
N PHE A 149 14.59 -8.27 -6.25
CA PHE A 149 13.74 -9.16 -5.47
C PHE A 149 13.05 -10.18 -6.35
N PHE A 150 12.73 -9.78 -7.58
CA PHE A 150 11.89 -10.51 -8.52
C PHE A 150 12.47 -10.33 -9.91
N GLN A 151 12.66 -11.43 -10.63
CA GLN A 151 13.16 -11.43 -11.99
C GLN A 151 12.38 -12.44 -12.82
N ILE A 152 11.97 -12.03 -14.02
CA ILE A 152 11.50 -12.97 -15.03
C ILE A 152 12.73 -13.63 -15.63
N LYS A 153 12.84 -14.95 -15.44
CA LYS A 153 13.96 -15.75 -15.96
C LYS A 153 13.60 -16.50 -17.22
N GLU A 154 12.34 -16.92 -17.32
CA GLU A 154 11.87 -17.68 -18.45
C GLU A 154 10.59 -17.06 -19.02
N LEU A 155 10.53 -16.94 -20.34
CA LEU A 155 9.31 -16.71 -21.11
C LEU A 155 8.85 -18.07 -21.64
N VAL A 156 7.77 -18.61 -21.09
CA VAL A 156 7.23 -19.92 -21.46
C VAL A 156 6.16 -19.73 -22.53
N VAL A 157 6.45 -20.20 -23.75
CA VAL A 157 5.61 -20.01 -24.93
C VAL A 157 4.72 -21.22 -25.14
N TRP A 158 3.41 -20.98 -25.23
CA TRP A 158 2.41 -21.98 -25.58
C TRP A 158 1.75 -21.61 -26.91
N HIS A 159 1.64 -22.57 -27.82
CA HIS A 159 0.86 -22.40 -29.04
C HIS A 159 -0.57 -22.85 -28.78
N ARG A 160 -1.55 -21.97 -29.00
CA ARG A 160 -2.95 -22.22 -28.64
C ARG A 160 -3.50 -23.52 -29.24
N ASP A 161 -3.12 -23.85 -30.46
CA ASP A 161 -3.60 -25.02 -31.21
C ASP A 161 -3.08 -26.34 -30.65
N GLU A 162 -1.99 -26.31 -29.89
CA GLU A 162 -1.39 -27.48 -29.26
C GLU A 162 -1.92 -27.71 -27.84
N LEU A 163 -2.62 -26.73 -27.27
CA LEU A 163 -3.15 -26.80 -25.91
C LEU A 163 -4.39 -27.70 -25.87
N SER A 164 -4.26 -28.80 -25.13
CA SER A 164 -5.38 -29.68 -24.77
C SER A 164 -5.18 -30.22 -23.36
N SER A 165 -6.26 -30.48 -22.63
CA SER A 165 -6.19 -31.03 -21.27
C SER A 165 -5.43 -32.35 -21.20
N ILE A 166 -5.47 -33.14 -22.27
CA ILE A 166 -4.72 -34.40 -22.39
C ILE A 166 -3.23 -34.11 -22.62
N GLY A 167 -2.90 -33.22 -23.56
CA GLY A 167 -1.52 -32.88 -23.89
C GLY A 167 -0.75 -32.18 -22.77
N LEU A 168 -1.47 -31.53 -21.85
CA LEU A 168 -0.89 -30.86 -20.68
C LEU A 168 -0.72 -31.76 -19.45
N ARG A 169 -1.25 -32.99 -19.49
CA ARG A 169 -1.22 -33.88 -18.32
C ARG A 169 0.21 -34.26 -17.95
N GLY A 170 0.60 -34.00 -16.70
CA GLY A 170 1.95 -34.30 -16.19
C GLY A 170 3.01 -33.27 -16.60
N ASN A 171 2.65 -32.21 -17.35
CA ASN A 171 3.56 -31.11 -17.63
C ASN A 171 3.61 -30.16 -16.43
N GLU A 172 4.76 -30.09 -15.75
CA GLU A 172 4.94 -29.26 -14.56
C GLU A 172 4.72 -27.76 -14.81
N ARG A 173 4.95 -27.28 -16.03
CA ARG A 173 4.74 -25.87 -16.41
C ARG A 173 3.28 -25.57 -16.70
N ALA A 174 2.48 -26.59 -17.06
CA ALA A 174 1.06 -26.43 -17.34
C ALA A 174 0.23 -26.09 -16.09
N LYS A 175 0.81 -26.21 -14.87
CA LYS A 175 0.19 -25.71 -13.64
C LYS A 175 -0.17 -24.23 -13.70
N ASN A 176 0.44 -23.46 -14.60
CA ASN A 176 0.16 -22.05 -14.79
C ASN A 176 -0.93 -21.76 -15.83
N LEU A 177 -1.60 -22.80 -16.35
CA LEU A 177 -2.69 -22.68 -17.31
C LEU A 177 -3.99 -23.24 -16.73
N ARG A 178 -5.12 -22.69 -17.17
CA ARG A 178 -6.46 -23.23 -16.91
C ARG A 178 -7.34 -23.00 -18.13
N PHE A 179 -8.07 -24.01 -18.57
CA PHE A 179 -9.11 -23.81 -19.57
C PHE A 179 -10.33 -23.13 -18.93
N ASN A 180 -10.78 -22.02 -19.49
CA ASN A 180 -11.99 -21.33 -19.09
C ASN A 180 -13.14 -21.71 -20.05
N PRO A 181 -14.15 -22.48 -19.58
CA PRO A 181 -15.24 -22.95 -20.43
C PRO A 181 -16.21 -21.84 -20.85
N GLU A 182 -16.25 -20.71 -20.14
CA GLU A 182 -17.15 -19.60 -20.46
C GLU A 182 -16.72 -18.85 -21.73
N ILE A 183 -15.40 -18.70 -21.92
CA ILE A 183 -14.81 -18.03 -23.09
C ILE A 183 -14.18 -19.01 -24.09
N LEU A 184 -14.23 -20.32 -23.80
CA LEU A 184 -13.64 -21.40 -24.60
C LEU A 184 -12.13 -21.21 -24.90
N ASP A 185 -11.41 -20.60 -23.96
CA ASP A 185 -9.99 -20.28 -24.12
C ASP A 185 -9.18 -20.60 -22.87
N TRP A 186 -7.85 -20.54 -22.98
CA TRP A 186 -6.93 -20.80 -21.89
C TRP A 186 -6.53 -19.50 -21.19
N GLU A 187 -6.64 -19.52 -19.87
CA GLU A 187 -6.14 -18.48 -18.98
C GLU A 187 -4.78 -18.88 -18.40
N ARG A 188 -4.02 -17.85 -18.03
CA ARG A 188 -2.64 -17.93 -17.56
C ARG A 188 -2.54 -17.37 -16.16
N ARG A 189 -1.69 -17.96 -15.32
CA ARG A 189 -1.34 -17.41 -14.01
C ARG A 189 0.16 -17.43 -13.75
N VAL A 190 0.55 -16.63 -12.79
CA VAL A 190 1.83 -16.73 -12.10
C VAL A 190 1.55 -16.99 -10.62
N LEU A 191 2.22 -17.99 -10.04
CA LEU A 191 2.26 -18.23 -8.59
C LEU A 191 3.71 -18.10 -8.13
N THR A 192 3.95 -17.32 -7.08
CA THR A 192 5.31 -17.04 -6.59
C THR A 192 5.35 -17.01 -5.07
N GLU A 193 6.48 -17.47 -4.54
CA GLU A 193 6.80 -17.40 -3.13
C GLU A 193 8.06 -16.54 -2.96
N TRP A 194 7.98 -15.59 -2.03
CA TRP A 194 9.07 -14.73 -1.64
C TRP A 194 9.53 -15.17 -0.26
N GLU A 195 10.76 -15.67 -0.16
CA GLU A 195 11.33 -16.11 1.10
C GLU A 195 12.29 -15.05 1.67
N VAL A 196 12.08 -14.72 2.95
CA VAL A 196 12.97 -13.83 3.71
C VAL A 196 13.57 -14.56 4.90
N ASN A 197 14.89 -14.65 4.91
CA ASN A 197 15.66 -15.35 5.92
C ASN A 197 16.19 -14.38 6.97
N ILE A 198 15.63 -14.46 8.17
CA ILE A 198 15.88 -13.52 9.24
C ILE A 198 16.75 -14.20 10.29
N ARG A 199 17.98 -13.70 10.45
CA ARG A 199 18.90 -14.15 11.49
C ARG A 199 18.78 -13.24 12.70
N THR A 200 18.34 -13.78 13.82
CA THR A 200 18.38 -13.09 15.12
C THR A 200 19.59 -13.59 15.92
N ARG A 201 19.91 -12.92 17.04
CA ARG A 201 20.99 -13.38 17.95
C ARG A 201 20.78 -14.80 18.49
N LYS A 202 19.54 -15.30 18.51
CA LYS A 202 19.18 -16.58 19.16
C LYS A 202 18.50 -17.59 18.22
N SER A 203 18.11 -17.20 17.00
CA SER A 203 17.37 -18.08 16.09
C SER A 203 17.44 -17.65 14.62
N PHE A 204 17.13 -18.59 13.74
CA PHE A 204 16.81 -18.34 12.33
C PHE A 204 15.30 -18.44 12.15
N ARG A 205 14.68 -17.42 11.55
CA ARG A 205 13.27 -17.42 11.20
C ARG A 205 13.13 -17.18 9.70
N ARG A 206 12.33 -18.03 9.05
CA ARG A 206 11.88 -17.79 7.67
C ARG A 206 10.52 -17.11 7.70
N VAL A 207 10.34 -16.13 6.83
CA VAL A 207 9.11 -15.39 6.65
C VAL A 207 8.78 -15.46 5.16
N ASN A 208 7.55 -15.85 4.83
CA ASN A 208 7.15 -16.09 3.45
C ASN A 208 6.00 -15.16 3.02
N LYS A 209 6.04 -14.78 1.74
CA LYS A 209 4.92 -14.15 1.05
C LYS A 209 4.60 -14.98 -0.18
N TRP A 210 3.41 -15.53 -0.19
CA TRP A 210 2.83 -16.20 -1.33
C TRP A 210 2.00 -15.19 -2.10
N GLN A 211 2.10 -15.20 -3.43
CA GLN A 211 1.25 -14.35 -4.25
C GLN A 211 0.94 -15.03 -5.57
N GLY A 212 -0.22 -14.70 -6.12
CA GLY A 212 -0.66 -15.22 -7.39
C GLY A 212 -1.49 -14.22 -8.17
N LEU A 213 -1.32 -14.19 -9.49
CA LEU A 213 -2.07 -13.33 -10.40
C LEU A 213 -2.56 -14.12 -11.61
N ASN A 214 -3.84 -14.00 -11.94
CA ASN A 214 -4.39 -14.32 -13.25
C ASN A 214 -3.96 -13.22 -14.23
N LEU A 215 -3.17 -13.60 -15.23
CA LEU A 215 -2.53 -12.68 -16.17
C LEU A 215 -3.48 -12.12 -17.24
N ASP A 216 -4.68 -12.68 -17.35
CA ASP A 216 -5.68 -12.28 -18.35
C ASP A 216 -6.76 -11.39 -17.71
N THR A 217 -7.11 -11.64 -16.44
CA THR A 217 -8.11 -10.85 -15.71
C THR A 217 -7.50 -9.84 -14.72
N ASN A 218 -6.20 -9.93 -14.43
CA ASN A 218 -5.53 -9.16 -13.37
C ASN A 218 -6.16 -9.35 -11.97
N ARG A 219 -6.79 -10.50 -11.72
CA ARG A 219 -7.34 -10.87 -10.41
C ARG A 219 -6.38 -11.82 -9.70
N GLY A 220 -6.23 -11.68 -8.40
CA GLY A 220 -5.21 -12.43 -7.69
C GLY A 220 -5.25 -12.32 -6.19
N PHE A 221 -4.19 -12.84 -5.57
CA PHE A 221 -4.03 -12.84 -4.13
C PHE A 221 -2.58 -12.59 -3.70
N HIS A 222 -2.40 -12.09 -2.48
CA HIS A 222 -1.17 -12.23 -1.71
C HIS A 222 -1.50 -12.77 -0.32
N ILE A 223 -0.59 -13.54 0.28
CA ILE A 223 -0.64 -14.00 1.66
C ILE A 223 0.76 -13.78 2.19
N SER A 224 0.90 -12.92 3.19
CA SER A 224 2.19 -12.46 3.67
C SER A 224 2.25 -12.56 5.17
N ASP A 225 3.31 -13.17 5.72
CA ASP A 225 3.66 -12.89 7.09
C ASP A 225 4.19 -11.45 7.20
N GLY A 226 4.06 -10.83 8.38
CA GLY A 226 4.64 -9.51 8.61
C GLY A 226 6.18 -9.56 8.71
N LEU A 227 6.87 -8.69 7.97
CA LEU A 227 8.31 -8.49 8.14
C LEU A 227 8.60 -7.67 9.40
N PRO A 228 9.63 -8.03 10.20
CA PRO A 228 10.07 -7.22 11.32
C PRO A 228 10.73 -5.92 10.84
N THR A 229 10.85 -4.94 11.74
CA THR A 229 11.41 -3.62 11.44
C THR A 229 12.89 -3.67 11.03
N ASN A 230 13.67 -4.60 11.60
CA ASN A 230 15.10 -4.69 11.36
C ASN A 230 15.44 -5.92 10.49
N ILE A 231 15.39 -5.72 9.17
CA ILE A 231 15.72 -6.71 8.15
C ILE A 231 16.97 -6.28 7.38
N SER A 232 17.84 -7.24 7.05
CA SER A 232 18.99 -6.99 6.17
C SER A 232 18.56 -7.06 4.72
N THR A 233 19.19 -6.26 3.84
CA THR A 233 19.01 -6.42 2.39
C THR A 233 19.43 -7.81 1.90
N SER A 234 20.40 -8.44 2.57
CA SER A 234 20.86 -9.81 2.25
C SER A 234 19.92 -10.91 2.74
N SER A 235 18.87 -10.58 3.50
CA SER A 235 17.88 -11.55 3.97
C SER A 235 16.92 -12.00 2.88
N PHE A 236 16.77 -11.20 1.82
CA PHE A 236 15.85 -11.48 0.74
C PHE A 236 16.48 -12.45 -0.26
N ARG A 237 15.77 -13.53 -0.56
CA ARG A 237 16.12 -14.37 -1.70
C ARG A 237 15.59 -13.73 -2.98
N GLU A 238 16.37 -13.85 -4.05
CA GLU A 238 15.90 -13.52 -5.39
C GLU A 238 14.78 -14.50 -5.79
N VAL A 239 13.66 -13.96 -6.25
CA VAL A 239 12.53 -14.72 -6.78
C VAL A 239 12.66 -14.79 -8.30
N LYS A 240 12.74 -16.01 -8.83
CA LYS A 240 12.83 -16.27 -10.28
C LYS A 240 11.49 -16.77 -10.77
N VAL A 241 10.98 -16.18 -11.85
CA VAL A 241 9.65 -16.46 -12.37
C VAL A 241 9.70 -16.88 -13.82
N SER A 242 8.93 -17.94 -14.10
CA SER A 242 8.61 -18.37 -15.46
C SER A 242 7.26 -17.76 -15.85
N TYR A 243 7.27 -16.86 -16.82
CA TYR A 243 6.11 -16.09 -17.27
C TYR A 243 5.49 -16.73 -18.52
N PRO A 244 4.23 -17.20 -18.46
CA PRO A 244 3.59 -17.83 -19.61
C PRO A 244 2.99 -16.82 -20.61
N ILE A 245 3.18 -17.09 -21.91
CA ILE A 245 2.43 -16.46 -23.00
C ILE A 245 1.75 -17.52 -23.86
N ILE A 246 0.61 -17.17 -24.43
CA ILE A 246 -0.09 -17.98 -25.42
C ILE A 246 -0.05 -17.20 -26.73
N VAL A 247 0.38 -17.87 -27.80
CA VAL A 247 0.37 -17.34 -29.16
C VAL A 247 -0.69 -18.07 -29.99
N TYR A 248 -1.35 -17.31 -30.84
CA TYR A 248 -2.46 -17.76 -31.69
C TYR A 248 -2.01 -17.73 -33.15
N SER A 249 -2.25 -18.82 -33.88
CA SER A 249 -1.89 -18.92 -35.30
C SER A 249 -2.89 -18.22 -36.21
N ASP A 250 -4.12 -18.00 -35.72
CA ASP A 250 -5.28 -17.50 -36.45
C ASP A 250 -5.55 -16.00 -36.24
N ARG A 251 -4.74 -15.32 -35.43
CA ARG A 251 -4.87 -13.88 -35.14
C ARG A 251 -3.75 -13.08 -35.79
N ASP A 252 -4.03 -11.81 -36.08
CA ASP A 252 -3.02 -10.88 -36.58
C ASP A 252 -1.82 -10.77 -35.62
N GLU A 253 -0.61 -10.76 -36.17
CA GLU A 253 0.61 -10.76 -35.39
C GLU A 253 0.78 -9.46 -34.59
N GLN A 254 0.51 -8.31 -35.21
CA GLN A 254 0.70 -7.01 -34.57
C GLN A 254 -0.33 -6.78 -33.47
N GLU A 255 -1.59 -7.15 -33.69
CA GLU A 255 -2.63 -7.09 -32.67
C GLU A 255 -2.27 -7.95 -31.45
N GLN A 256 -1.73 -9.16 -31.67
CA GLN A 256 -1.26 -10.03 -30.59
C GLN A 256 -0.10 -9.41 -29.81
N ILE A 257 0.88 -8.82 -30.51
CA ILE A 257 2.02 -8.13 -29.89
C ILE A 257 1.53 -7.00 -28.99
N ASP A 258 0.69 -6.11 -29.53
CA ASP A 258 0.17 -4.94 -28.81
C ASP A 258 -0.68 -5.34 -27.60
N HIS A 259 -1.47 -6.42 -27.74
CA HIS A 259 -2.25 -6.96 -26.65
C HIS A 259 -1.37 -7.54 -25.54
N LEU A 260 -0.40 -8.39 -25.89
CA LEU A 260 0.48 -9.04 -24.91
C LEU A 260 1.36 -8.01 -24.19
N GLN A 261 1.92 -7.03 -24.90
CA GLN A 261 2.71 -5.97 -24.27
C GLN A 261 1.89 -5.17 -23.25
N ARG A 262 0.66 -4.77 -23.60
CA ARG A 262 -0.25 -4.07 -22.67
C ARG A 262 -0.57 -4.92 -21.44
N LEU A 263 -0.87 -6.20 -21.63
CA LEU A 263 -1.11 -7.11 -20.51
C LEU A 263 0.13 -7.30 -19.64
N ILE A 264 1.32 -7.48 -20.22
CA ILE A 264 2.57 -7.64 -19.47
C ILE A 264 2.83 -6.41 -18.60
N VAL A 265 2.68 -5.20 -19.14
CA VAL A 265 2.83 -3.96 -18.37
C VAL A 265 1.89 -3.94 -17.17
N LYS A 266 0.61 -4.26 -17.40
CA LYS A 266 -0.42 -4.29 -16.34
C LYS A 266 -0.12 -5.37 -15.30
N ASN A 267 0.17 -6.59 -15.73
CA ASN A 267 0.46 -7.74 -14.87
C ASN A 267 1.67 -7.47 -13.97
N MET A 268 2.75 -6.90 -14.54
CA MET A 268 3.96 -6.58 -13.79
C MET A 268 3.74 -5.49 -12.74
N SER A 269 2.86 -4.53 -13.00
CA SER A 269 2.50 -3.50 -12.01
C SER A 269 1.85 -4.07 -10.74
N TYR A 270 1.20 -5.24 -10.84
CA TYR A 270 0.63 -5.95 -9.70
C TYR A 270 1.58 -7.00 -9.12
N LEU A 271 2.24 -7.78 -9.97
CA LEU A 271 3.18 -8.83 -9.56
C LEU A 271 4.36 -8.28 -8.77
N TYR A 272 4.81 -7.07 -9.09
CA TYR A 272 6.01 -6.49 -8.53
C TYR A 272 5.75 -5.34 -7.54
N ASP A 273 5.37 -5.70 -6.31
CA ASP A 273 5.39 -4.77 -5.17
C ASP A 273 6.07 -5.41 -3.95
N PRO A 274 7.37 -5.13 -3.71
CA PRO A 274 8.09 -5.64 -2.55
C PRO A 274 7.69 -4.92 -1.24
N PHE A 275 6.92 -3.83 -1.29
CA PHE A 275 6.55 -3.09 -0.10
C PHE A 275 5.22 -3.51 0.51
N SER A 276 4.44 -4.32 -0.20
CA SER A 276 3.19 -4.89 0.31
C SER A 276 3.40 -5.77 1.56
N TRP A 277 4.65 -6.20 1.82
CA TRP A 277 5.08 -6.88 3.05
C TRP A 277 4.90 -6.05 4.33
N GLY A 278 4.86 -4.72 4.21
CA GLY A 278 4.62 -3.83 5.35
C GLY A 278 3.12 -3.58 5.56
N ALA A 279 2.50 -3.07 4.51
CA ALA A 279 1.06 -2.85 4.35
C ALA A 279 0.85 -2.48 2.88
N LYS A 280 -0.40 -2.46 2.41
CA LYS A 280 -0.72 -1.87 1.10
C LYS A 280 -0.17 -0.45 1.03
N ARG A 281 0.37 -0.03 -0.12
CA ARG A 281 0.91 1.34 -0.31
C ARG A 281 -0.04 2.43 0.19
N ALA A 282 -1.35 2.25 -0.01
CA ALA A 282 -2.39 3.19 0.42
C ALA A 282 -2.63 3.24 1.94
N THR A 283 -2.07 2.34 2.76
CA THR A 283 -2.22 2.38 4.22
C THR A 283 -0.90 2.31 4.97
N ARG A 284 0.18 1.95 4.26
CA ARG A 284 1.57 2.13 4.67
C ARG A 284 1.71 3.57 5.16
N PHE A 285 2.11 3.76 6.41
CA PHE A 285 2.30 5.06 7.11
C PHE A 285 1.09 5.75 7.75
N ARG A 286 -0.16 5.44 7.38
CA ARG A 286 -1.33 6.22 7.83
C ARG A 286 -1.84 5.91 9.25
N GLY A 287 -1.33 4.87 9.91
CA GLY A 287 -1.84 4.42 11.21
C GLY A 287 -0.84 4.37 12.37
N ARG A 288 0.44 4.64 12.13
CA ARG A 288 1.49 4.43 13.14
C ARG A 288 1.49 5.51 14.21
N ILE A 289 1.39 6.78 13.81
CA ILE A 289 1.50 7.93 14.71
C ILE A 289 0.45 7.85 15.83
N ALA A 290 -0.83 7.69 15.47
CA ALA A 290 -1.91 7.46 16.45
C ALA A 290 -1.69 6.22 17.33
N GLY A 291 -1.09 5.15 16.78
CA GLY A 291 -0.78 3.93 17.52
C GLY A 291 0.33 4.12 18.56
N GLU A 292 1.39 4.85 18.22
CA GLU A 292 2.47 5.21 19.17
C GLU A 292 1.96 6.18 20.24
N LEU A 293 1.12 7.14 19.88
CA LEU A 293 0.48 8.03 20.86
C LEU A 293 -0.39 7.24 21.85
N LEU A 294 -1.20 6.29 21.35
CA LEU A 294 -1.99 5.42 22.20
C LEU A 294 -1.13 4.57 23.14
N LYS A 295 -0.03 4.00 22.64
CA LYS A 295 0.91 3.23 23.45
C LYS A 295 1.54 4.11 24.54
N HIS A 296 1.99 5.31 24.18
CA HIS A 296 2.54 6.30 25.10
C HIS A 296 1.54 6.73 26.17
N MET A 297 0.25 6.83 25.81
CA MET A 297 -0.81 7.21 26.73
C MET A 297 -1.14 6.10 27.74
N LYS A 298 -1.20 4.84 27.30
CA LYS A 298 -1.60 3.69 28.15
C LYS A 298 -0.77 3.56 29.43
N ASP A 299 0.53 3.85 29.35
CA ASP A 299 1.47 3.69 30.47
C ASP A 299 1.48 4.88 31.45
N ARG A 300 0.63 5.89 31.23
CA ARG A 300 0.60 7.13 32.01
C ARG A 300 -0.64 7.23 32.88
N SER A 301 -0.53 7.94 34.00
CA SER A 301 -1.71 8.35 34.75
C SER A 301 -2.40 9.50 34.01
N TYR A 302 -3.66 9.28 33.62
CA TYR A 302 -4.57 10.30 33.15
C TYR A 302 -5.80 10.28 34.06
N ARG A 303 -6.37 11.45 34.39
CA ARG A 303 -7.44 11.59 35.39
C ARG A 303 -8.83 11.21 34.82
N VAL A 304 -8.90 10.12 34.07
CA VAL A 304 -10.12 9.59 33.44
C VAL A 304 -10.36 8.14 33.86
N THR A 305 -11.62 7.75 34.09
CA THR A 305 -12.01 6.42 34.58
C THR A 305 -12.21 5.39 33.46
N ASP A 306 -12.73 5.77 32.31
CA ASP A 306 -13.12 4.92 31.17
C ASP A 306 -12.05 4.84 30.07
N ARG A 307 -10.79 4.62 30.47
CA ARG A 307 -9.60 4.70 29.62
C ARG A 307 -9.57 3.80 28.39
N GLU A 308 -10.17 2.60 28.47
CA GLU A 308 -10.24 1.69 27.32
C GLU A 308 -10.98 2.30 26.13
N TRP A 309 -11.98 3.14 26.42
CA TRP A 309 -12.69 3.90 25.39
C TRP A 309 -12.04 5.26 25.14
N PHE A 310 -11.62 5.95 26.20
CA PHE A 310 -11.13 7.32 26.13
C PHE A 310 -9.78 7.43 25.41
N ASP A 311 -8.79 6.64 25.82
CA ASP A 311 -7.42 6.73 25.26
C ASP A 311 -7.41 6.58 23.73
N PRO A 312 -8.02 5.55 23.11
CA PRO A 312 -8.07 5.47 21.65
C PRO A 312 -8.94 6.56 21.02
N THR A 313 -9.95 7.09 21.71
CA THR A 313 -10.78 8.18 21.19
C THR A 313 -9.98 9.46 21.04
N ILE A 314 -9.33 9.90 22.13
CA ILE A 314 -8.58 11.15 22.15
C ILE A 314 -7.34 11.06 21.27
N CYS A 315 -6.60 9.94 21.29
CA CYS A 315 -5.41 9.78 20.46
C CYS A 315 -5.72 9.85 18.97
N ASN A 316 -6.81 9.19 18.52
CA ASN A 316 -7.22 9.27 17.12
C ASN A 316 -7.78 10.65 16.76
N PHE A 317 -8.54 11.29 17.65
CA PHE A 317 -9.05 12.64 17.41
C PHE A 317 -7.93 13.68 17.27
N LEU A 318 -6.95 13.71 18.18
CA LEU A 318 -5.81 14.63 18.08
C LEU A 318 -4.99 14.37 16.81
N ASN A 319 -4.80 13.11 16.44
CA ASN A 319 -4.19 12.75 15.16
C ASN A 319 -5.03 13.22 13.96
N ASP A 320 -6.36 13.12 14.02
CA ASP A 320 -7.26 13.59 12.96
C ASP A 320 -7.23 15.13 12.81
N VAL A 321 -7.07 15.89 13.91
CA VAL A 321 -6.87 17.36 13.87
C VAL A 321 -5.62 17.73 13.08
N ILE A 322 -4.48 17.12 13.41
CA ILE A 322 -3.22 17.38 12.69
C ILE A 322 -3.27 16.82 11.25
N ALA A 323 -3.93 15.69 11.05
CA ALA A 323 -4.12 15.14 9.72
C ALA A 323 -4.96 16.06 8.82
N LEU A 324 -6.00 16.68 9.39
CA LEU A 324 -6.83 17.66 8.69
C LEU A 324 -5.99 18.88 8.26
N GLU A 325 -5.13 19.38 9.14
CA GLU A 325 -4.27 20.54 8.86
C GLU A 325 -3.24 20.25 7.75
N ILE A 326 -2.58 19.09 7.78
CA ILE A 326 -1.44 18.78 6.88
C ILE A 326 -1.89 18.14 5.55
N TYR A 327 -2.94 17.30 5.60
CA TYR A 327 -3.36 16.46 4.48
C TYR A 327 -4.81 16.72 4.02
N GLY A 328 -5.63 17.36 4.85
CA GLY A 328 -7.04 17.64 4.56
C GLY A 328 -7.99 16.48 4.90
N LEU A 329 -9.29 16.77 4.90
CA LEU A 329 -10.34 15.84 5.33
C LEU A 329 -10.39 14.57 4.46
N LYS A 330 -10.05 14.71 3.18
CA LYS A 330 -9.96 13.61 2.22
C LYS A 330 -9.06 12.49 2.73
N GLU A 331 -7.91 12.81 3.34
CA GLU A 331 -6.98 11.80 3.86
C GLU A 331 -7.59 10.97 4.99
N ILE A 332 -8.35 11.61 5.88
CA ILE A 332 -9.01 10.95 7.03
C ILE A 332 -10.10 9.98 6.52
N TYR A 333 -10.91 10.43 5.55
CA TYR A 333 -11.96 9.61 4.95
C TYR A 333 -11.38 8.48 4.12
N ASP A 334 -10.37 8.75 3.30
CA ASP A 334 -9.67 7.75 2.49
C ASP A 334 -9.07 6.65 3.37
N PHE A 335 -8.36 7.04 4.44
CA PHE A 335 -7.80 6.05 5.36
C PHE A 335 -8.87 5.18 6.03
N TYR A 336 -10.03 5.75 6.38
CA TYR A 336 -11.15 4.99 6.92
C TYR A 336 -11.75 4.04 5.88
N VAL A 337 -12.00 4.51 4.66
CA VAL A 337 -12.55 3.74 3.54
C VAL A 337 -11.64 2.57 3.21
N VAL A 338 -10.34 2.80 3.03
CA VAL A 338 -9.40 1.73 2.68
C VAL A 338 -9.30 0.68 3.79
N LYS A 339 -9.33 1.09 5.07
CA LYS A 339 -9.36 0.15 6.21
C LYS A 339 -10.68 -0.61 6.35
N ARG A 340 -11.79 -0.08 5.84
CA ARG A 340 -13.13 -0.63 6.08
C ARG A 340 -13.65 -1.46 4.91
N PHE A 341 -13.36 -1.03 3.69
CA PHE A 341 -13.94 -1.52 2.44
C PHE A 341 -12.91 -2.18 1.53
N ASP A 342 -11.71 -1.62 1.41
CA ASP A 342 -10.63 -2.17 0.56
C ASP A 342 -9.66 -3.07 1.33
N SER A 343 -10.04 -3.44 2.54
CA SER A 343 -9.16 -4.05 3.52
C SER A 343 -9.00 -5.55 3.36
N ASN A 344 -9.33 -6.15 2.21
CA ASN A 344 -8.92 -7.53 1.97
C ASN A 344 -7.39 -7.56 2.03
N PRO A 345 -6.80 -8.10 3.11
CA PRO A 345 -5.37 -8.08 3.31
C PRO A 345 -4.68 -9.07 2.38
N ASN A 346 -5.45 -9.83 1.60
CA ASN A 346 -4.97 -10.76 0.63
C ASN A 346 -5.21 -10.32 -0.83
N LEU A 347 -5.84 -9.17 -1.07
CA LEU A 347 -6.14 -8.72 -2.42
C LEU A 347 -4.87 -8.33 -3.17
N MET A 348 -4.69 -8.90 -4.37
CA MET A 348 -3.68 -8.49 -5.34
C MET A 348 -4.36 -8.31 -6.70
N GLY A 349 -4.01 -7.26 -7.44
CA GLY A 349 -4.68 -6.96 -8.71
C GLY A 349 -5.99 -6.20 -8.52
N GLU A 350 -6.91 -6.36 -9.47
CA GLU A 350 -8.20 -5.67 -9.53
C GLU A 350 -9.23 -6.28 -8.58
N GLU A 351 -9.23 -7.61 -8.44
CA GLU A 351 -10.14 -8.34 -7.54
C GLU A 351 -9.46 -9.58 -6.95
N MET A 352 -10.05 -10.10 -5.87
CA MET A 352 -9.53 -11.28 -5.18
C MET A 352 -9.83 -12.53 -5.99
N ASP A 353 -8.79 -13.24 -6.40
CA ASP A 353 -8.89 -14.60 -6.94
C ASP A 353 -7.84 -15.46 -6.22
N PRO A 354 -8.23 -16.50 -5.46
CA PRO A 354 -7.29 -17.40 -4.79
C PRO A 354 -6.51 -18.29 -5.76
N LEU A 355 -6.90 -18.33 -7.04
CA LEU A 355 -6.31 -19.16 -8.09
C LEU A 355 -6.22 -20.63 -7.65
N ASN A 356 -7.30 -21.16 -7.08
CA ASN A 356 -7.43 -22.58 -6.76
C ASN A 356 -7.89 -23.32 -8.03
N TRP A 357 -7.04 -23.32 -9.06
CA TRP A 357 -7.38 -23.81 -10.40
C TRP A 357 -7.22 -25.32 -10.52
N ASN A 358 -6.28 -25.90 -9.76
CA ASN A 358 -5.92 -27.31 -9.84
C ASN A 358 -6.25 -28.06 -8.55
N PRO A 359 -6.47 -29.39 -8.61
CA PRO A 359 -6.73 -30.20 -7.43
C PRO A 359 -5.63 -30.06 -6.36
N GLY A 360 -6.05 -29.91 -5.10
CA GLY A 360 -5.14 -29.74 -3.95
C GLY A 360 -4.75 -28.29 -3.66
N GLU A 361 -5.21 -27.32 -4.45
CA GLU A 361 -5.03 -25.90 -4.17
C GLU A 361 -6.20 -25.37 -3.34
N GLU A 362 -5.97 -25.12 -2.04
CA GLU A 362 -6.99 -24.60 -1.14
C GLU A 362 -6.50 -23.32 -0.47
N ARG A 363 -6.88 -22.17 -1.03
CA ARG A 363 -6.67 -20.85 -0.45
C ARG A 363 -8.00 -20.18 -0.16
N GLU A 364 -8.11 -19.52 0.99
CA GLU A 364 -9.36 -18.87 1.41
C GLU A 364 -9.71 -17.69 0.50
N THR A 365 -10.97 -17.64 0.06
CA THR A 365 -11.54 -16.46 -0.60
C THR A 365 -11.98 -15.44 0.43
N PHE A 366 -11.56 -14.20 0.28
CA PHE A 366 -12.20 -13.10 1.00
C PHE A 366 -13.56 -12.80 0.37
N LYS A 367 -14.64 -12.95 1.13
CA LYS A 367 -15.97 -12.52 0.69
C LYS A 367 -16.06 -11.00 0.78
N LYS A 368 -16.09 -10.31 -0.37
CA LYS A 368 -16.39 -8.88 -0.44
C LYS A 368 -17.74 -8.63 0.25
N ARG A 369 -17.83 -7.59 1.08
CA ARG A 369 -19.11 -7.22 1.71
C ARG A 369 -20.08 -6.74 0.64
N THR A 370 -21.26 -7.33 0.59
CA THR A 370 -22.40 -6.82 -0.16
C THR A 370 -23.00 -5.63 0.59
N ASN A 371 -23.23 -4.51 -0.10
CA ASN A 371 -23.72 -3.23 0.46
C ASN A 371 -22.83 -2.63 1.58
N PRO A 372 -21.71 -1.97 1.26
CA PRO A 372 -20.93 -1.24 2.25
C PRO A 372 -21.81 -0.18 2.94
N LYS A 373 -21.87 -0.22 4.28
CA LYS A 373 -22.52 0.81 5.10
C LYS A 373 -21.56 1.30 6.16
N VAL A 374 -21.48 2.62 6.31
CA VAL A 374 -20.82 3.26 7.45
C VAL A 374 -21.82 3.41 8.58
N ARG A 375 -21.54 2.78 9.72
CA ARG A 375 -22.32 2.93 10.96
C ARG A 375 -21.37 3.36 12.06
N LEU A 376 -21.44 4.63 12.42
CA LEU A 376 -20.66 5.20 13.52
C LEU A 376 -21.49 5.18 14.80
N ASN A 377 -20.86 4.88 15.93
CA ASN A 377 -21.51 4.81 17.23
C ASN A 377 -20.61 5.44 18.29
N PHE A 378 -21.11 6.44 19.02
CA PHE A 378 -20.33 7.12 20.04
C PHE A 378 -19.80 6.19 21.15
N ASN A 379 -20.50 5.08 21.44
CA ASN A 379 -20.05 4.11 22.43
C ASN A 379 -18.79 3.33 22.00
N ASN A 380 -18.36 3.43 20.74
CA ASN A 380 -17.08 2.92 20.28
C ASN A 380 -16.10 4.05 19.95
N PRO A 381 -14.78 3.85 20.14
CA PRO A 381 -13.80 4.93 19.95
C PRO A 381 -13.80 5.52 18.54
N THR A 382 -14.05 4.69 17.53
CA THR A 382 -14.10 5.12 16.13
C THR A 382 -15.27 6.07 15.85
N GLY A 383 -16.45 5.82 16.40
CA GLY A 383 -17.57 6.74 16.28
C GLY A 383 -17.32 7.99 17.10
N ALA A 384 -16.85 7.84 18.34
CA ALA A 384 -16.53 8.97 19.21
C ALA A 384 -15.56 9.98 18.57
N ARG A 385 -14.44 9.51 17.99
CA ARG A 385 -13.50 10.40 17.29
C ARG A 385 -14.16 11.16 16.13
N PHE A 386 -15.11 10.55 15.41
CA PHE A 386 -15.79 11.22 14.29
C PHE A 386 -16.85 12.22 14.77
N ALA A 387 -17.51 11.97 15.91
CA ALA A 387 -18.37 12.98 16.53
C ALA A 387 -17.55 14.21 16.94
N MET A 388 -16.37 13.99 17.52
CA MET A 388 -15.42 15.06 17.87
C MET A 388 -14.86 15.76 16.63
N LEU A 389 -14.52 15.01 15.57
CA LEU A 389 -14.09 15.59 14.30
C LEU A 389 -15.19 16.48 13.69
N ASP A 390 -16.46 16.08 13.76
CA ASP A 390 -17.57 16.92 13.30
C ASP A 390 -17.68 18.22 14.11
N ALA A 391 -17.54 18.15 15.44
CA ALA A 391 -17.49 19.33 16.30
C ALA A 391 -16.31 20.25 15.95
N TYR A 392 -15.11 19.68 15.74
CA TYR A 392 -13.94 20.44 15.33
C TYR A 392 -14.11 21.08 13.95
N LEU A 393 -14.68 20.38 12.97
CA LEU A 393 -14.93 20.93 11.63
C LEU A 393 -15.89 22.12 11.63
N ARG A 394 -16.80 22.21 12.61
CA ARG A 394 -17.78 23.31 12.71
C ARG A 394 -17.29 24.46 13.57
N TYR A 395 -16.61 24.17 14.67
CA TYR A 395 -16.29 25.14 15.71
C TYR A 395 -14.79 25.40 15.88
N GLY A 396 -13.94 24.66 15.16
CA GLY A 396 -12.49 24.83 15.14
C GLY A 396 -11.88 24.82 16.54
N ASP A 397 -10.97 25.76 16.77
CA ASP A 397 -10.19 25.87 17.99
C ASP A 397 -11.05 26.14 19.23
N VAL A 398 -12.25 26.71 19.09
CA VAL A 398 -13.17 26.92 20.22
C VAL A 398 -13.55 25.59 20.87
N PHE A 399 -13.83 24.56 20.06
CA PHE A 399 -14.11 23.22 20.58
C PHE A 399 -12.85 22.57 21.17
N LEU A 400 -11.73 22.69 20.46
CA LEU A 400 -10.46 22.10 20.88
C LEU A 400 -9.99 22.66 22.23
N ASP A 401 -10.09 23.98 22.42
CA ASP A 401 -9.70 24.69 23.63
C ASP A 401 -10.63 24.38 24.81
N ASN A 402 -11.95 24.37 24.60
CA ASN A 402 -12.90 23.99 25.64
C ASN A 402 -12.61 22.58 26.17
N LEU A 403 -12.44 21.61 25.28
CA LEU A 403 -12.11 20.23 25.64
C LEU A 403 -10.77 20.13 26.37
N ARG A 404 -9.74 20.83 25.85
CA ARG A 404 -8.41 20.88 26.46
C ARG A 404 -8.46 21.41 27.89
N LEU A 405 -9.17 22.52 28.11
CA LEU A 405 -9.30 23.13 29.44
C LEU A 405 -9.94 22.15 30.42
N LYS A 406 -11.09 21.57 30.08
CA LYS A 406 -11.79 20.61 30.95
C LYS A 406 -10.92 19.41 31.30
N LEU A 407 -10.22 18.84 30.32
CA LEU A 407 -9.37 17.67 30.54
C LEU A 407 -8.13 17.97 31.39
N THR A 408 -7.53 19.16 31.23
CA THR A 408 -6.32 19.56 31.96
C THR A 408 -6.60 20.14 33.34
N SER A 409 -7.83 20.61 33.60
CA SER A 409 -8.26 21.12 34.92
C SER A 409 -8.80 20.06 35.87
N LEU A 410 -8.89 18.79 35.45
CA LEU A 410 -9.44 17.72 36.30
C LEU A 410 -8.64 17.59 37.60
N GLU A 411 -9.29 17.79 38.75
CA GLU A 411 -8.68 17.56 40.07
C GLU A 411 -8.82 16.10 40.52
N THR A 412 -9.92 15.45 40.12
CA THR A 412 -10.25 14.06 40.44
C THR A 412 -10.46 13.24 39.17
N LYS A 413 -10.64 11.92 39.31
CA LYS A 413 -10.90 11.05 38.15
C LYS A 413 -12.37 11.17 37.73
N GLU A 414 -12.59 11.48 36.46
CA GLU A 414 -13.93 11.64 35.89
C GLU A 414 -14.14 10.74 34.66
N ALA A 415 -15.38 10.60 34.20
CA ALA A 415 -15.68 9.84 32.98
C ALA A 415 -15.39 10.70 31.74
N GLY A 416 -14.45 10.26 30.91
CA GLY A 416 -14.01 10.97 29.70
C GLY A 416 -15.12 11.12 28.67
N ARG A 417 -16.04 10.13 28.57
CA ARG A 417 -17.29 10.29 27.79
C ARG A 417 -18.08 11.52 28.21
N GLY A 418 -18.28 11.72 29.51
CA GLY A 418 -19.05 12.84 30.05
C GLY A 418 -18.40 14.17 29.70
N ILE A 419 -17.08 14.28 29.84
CA ILE A 419 -16.31 15.49 29.50
C ILE A 419 -16.46 15.85 28.01
N ILE A 420 -16.38 14.84 27.12
CA ILE A 420 -16.54 15.07 25.68
C ILE A 420 -17.97 15.50 25.34
N GLU A 421 -18.98 14.86 25.94
CA GLU A 421 -20.39 15.23 25.76
C GLU A 421 -20.66 16.67 26.24
N GLU A 422 -20.16 17.03 27.41
CA GLU A 422 -20.25 18.38 27.97
C GLU A 422 -19.60 19.41 27.05
N SER A 423 -18.37 19.15 26.59
CA SER A 423 -17.65 20.05 25.68
C SER A 423 -18.41 20.28 24.37
N ILE A 424 -18.98 19.22 23.79
CA ILE A 424 -19.82 19.32 22.60
C ILE A 424 -21.07 20.15 22.90
N SER A 425 -21.72 19.92 24.04
CA SER A 425 -22.97 20.60 24.38
C SER A 425 -22.78 22.09 24.62
N GLU A 426 -21.71 22.48 25.32
CA GLU A 426 -21.38 23.87 25.61
C GLU A 426 -21.06 24.66 24.34
N VAL A 427 -20.17 24.12 23.51
CA VAL A 427 -19.69 24.84 22.32
C VAL A 427 -20.75 24.89 21.22
N SER A 428 -21.55 23.83 21.07
CA SER A 428 -22.62 23.81 20.07
C SER A 428 -23.91 24.51 20.50
N GLY A 429 -24.13 24.72 21.80
CA GLY A 429 -25.41 25.17 22.36
C GLY A 429 -26.55 24.16 22.21
N VAL A 430 -26.26 22.91 21.83
CA VAL A 430 -27.23 21.84 21.58
C VAL A 430 -26.97 20.68 22.53
N PRO A 431 -27.99 20.01 23.09
CA PRO A 431 -27.78 18.83 23.93
C PRO A 431 -26.89 17.78 23.25
N ALA A 432 -25.85 17.33 23.95
CA ALA A 432 -24.79 16.46 23.42
C ALA A 432 -25.33 15.28 22.60
N LYS A 433 -26.32 14.55 23.14
CA LYS A 433 -26.94 13.39 22.48
C LYS A 433 -27.57 13.74 21.12
N THR A 434 -28.20 14.91 21.02
CA THR A 434 -28.80 15.41 19.78
C THR A 434 -27.71 15.77 18.78
N TYR A 435 -26.69 16.50 19.23
CA TYR A 435 -25.54 16.86 18.40
C TYR A 435 -24.82 15.63 17.87
N ILE A 436 -24.40 14.72 18.75
CA ILE A 436 -23.64 13.51 18.41
C ILE A 436 -24.40 12.67 17.38
N LYS A 437 -25.71 12.48 17.55
CA LYS A 437 -26.52 11.74 16.57
C LYS A 437 -26.47 12.39 15.18
N ALA A 438 -26.59 13.72 15.10
CA ALA A 438 -26.54 14.45 13.85
C ALA A 438 -25.14 14.46 13.24
N GLY A 439 -24.10 14.73 14.03
CA GLY A 439 -22.70 14.73 13.59
C GLY A 439 -22.25 13.37 13.09
N LEU A 440 -22.58 12.28 13.79
CA LEU A 440 -22.26 10.92 13.32
C LEU A 440 -22.96 10.57 12.01
N LYS A 441 -24.20 11.03 11.81
CA LYS A 441 -24.91 10.86 10.53
C LYS A 441 -24.19 11.65 9.43
N ALA A 442 -23.87 12.91 9.66
CA ALA A 442 -23.17 13.76 8.70
C ALA A 442 -21.80 13.17 8.29
N GLN A 443 -21.02 12.68 9.26
CA GLN A 443 -19.74 12.02 8.99
C GLN A 443 -19.91 10.70 8.23
N ALA A 444 -20.89 9.88 8.59
CA ALA A 444 -21.17 8.64 7.86
C ALA A 444 -21.57 8.91 6.41
N ASP A 445 -22.44 9.90 6.18
CA ASP A 445 -22.87 10.32 4.85
C ASP A 445 -21.68 10.90 4.05
N GLY A 446 -20.81 11.70 4.69
CA GLY A 446 -19.60 12.25 4.09
C GLY A 446 -18.60 11.18 3.65
N ILE A 447 -18.35 10.18 4.50
CA ILE A 447 -17.48 9.04 4.18
C ILE A 447 -18.05 8.21 3.03
N MET A 448 -19.36 7.93 3.03
CA MET A 448 -20.00 7.18 1.94
C MET A 448 -19.93 7.93 0.61
N ARG A 449 -20.24 9.24 0.61
CA ARG A 449 -20.13 10.08 -0.58
C ARG A 449 -18.70 10.10 -1.13
N PHE A 450 -17.72 10.18 -0.23
CA PHE A 450 -16.30 10.09 -0.59
C PHE A 450 -15.94 8.75 -1.23
N HIS A 451 -16.42 7.63 -0.65
CA HIS A 451 -16.20 6.29 -1.18
C HIS A 451 -16.80 6.13 -2.58
N GLU A 452 -18.04 6.58 -2.80
CA GLU A 452 -18.73 6.52 -4.08
C GLU A 452 -17.98 7.32 -5.16
N GLN A 453 -17.51 8.52 -4.82
CA GLN A 453 -16.71 9.36 -5.73
C GLN A 453 -15.32 8.81 -6.03
N SER A 454 -14.76 7.99 -5.14
CA SER A 454 -13.41 7.43 -5.29
C SER A 454 -13.40 6.03 -5.91
N SER A 455 -14.58 5.39 -6.03
CA SER A 455 -14.74 4.04 -6.58
C SER A 455 -15.27 4.03 -8.02
N GLY A 456 -15.70 5.18 -8.53
CA GLY A 456 -16.01 5.42 -9.94
C GLY A 456 -14.85 6.10 -10.64
#